data_AF-A0A183DJ21-F1
#
_entry.id   AF-A0A183DJ21-F1
#
_cell.length_a   1.000
_cell.length_b   1.000
_cell.length_c   1.000
_cell.angle_alpha   90.00
_cell.angle_beta   90.00
_cell.angle_gamma   90.00
#
_symmetry.space_group_name_H-M   'P 1'
#
loop_
_entity.id
_entity.type
_entity.pdbx_description
1 polymer ?
#
loop_
_entity_poly.entity_id
_entity_poly.type
_entity_poly.pdbx_seq_one_letter_code
_entity_poly.pdbx_strand_id
1 'polypeptide(L)'
;LNRIYDVNVPLVLMNSFNTDEDTKKLLRKYKNVRVDVHTFCQSKYPRISKESLMPIVKSVTEGDLEGYCAVLSVRLYCVHYRSDFIVTT
;
A
#
# COMPACT_ATOMS: atom_id res chain seq x y z
N LEU A 1 -2.03 -1.58 -24.17
CA LEU A 1 -0.58 -1.28 -24.02
C LEU A 1 0.26 -2.52 -24.26
N ASN A 2 0.41 -3.43 -23.28
CA ASN A 2 1.27 -4.64 -23.41
C ASN A 2 0.94 -5.53 -24.62
N ARG A 3 -0.35 -5.71 -24.96
CA ARG A 3 -0.76 -6.47 -26.15
C ARG A 3 -0.56 -5.74 -27.48
N ILE A 4 -0.64 -4.41 -27.47
CA ILE A 4 -0.62 -3.58 -28.69
C ILE A 4 0.82 -3.35 -29.15
N TYR A 5 1.73 -3.12 -28.20
CA TYR A 5 3.13 -2.80 -28.46
C TYR A 5 4.08 -3.96 -28.18
N ASP A 6 3.54 -5.14 -27.85
CA ASP A 6 4.29 -6.34 -27.47
C ASP A 6 5.37 -6.10 -26.40
N VAL A 7 5.04 -5.27 -25.41
CA VAL A 7 5.90 -4.96 -24.26
C VAL A 7 5.34 -5.57 -22.98
N ASN A 8 6.18 -5.69 -21.94
CA ASN A 8 5.77 -6.11 -20.61
C ASN A 8 6.00 -4.98 -19.59
N VAL A 9 5.07 -4.04 -19.51
CA VAL A 9 5.09 -2.97 -18.50
C VAL A 9 4.37 -3.47 -17.24
N PRO A 10 5.04 -3.50 -16.07
CA PRO A 10 4.41 -3.89 -14.81
C PRO A 10 3.52 -2.76 -14.25
N LEU A 11 2.45 -3.15 -13.57
CA LEU A 11 1.58 -2.25 -12.81
C LEU A 11 1.91 -2.35 -11.33
N VAL A 12 2.26 -1.25 -10.69
CA VAL A 12 2.53 -1.22 -9.25
C VAL A 12 1.41 -0.47 -8.53
N LEU A 13 0.76 -1.12 -7.57
CA LEU A 13 -0.32 -0.55 -6.76
C LEU A 13 0.15 -0.30 -5.33
N MET A 14 0.10 0.97 -4.91
CA MET A 14 0.23 1.37 -3.52
C MET A 14 -1.14 1.32 -2.85
N ASN A 15 -1.32 0.41 -1.91
CA ASN A 15 -2.53 0.31 -1.11
C ASN A 15 -2.36 1.01 0.24
N SER A 16 -3.49 1.36 0.86
CA SER A 16 -3.55 1.64 2.28
C SER A 16 -3.92 0.39 3.06
N PHE A 17 -3.68 0.39 4.37
CA PHE A 17 -4.15 -0.68 5.25
C PHE A 17 -5.68 -0.87 5.22
N ASN A 18 -6.44 0.16 4.82
CA ASN A 18 -7.89 0.07 4.63
C ASN A 18 -8.30 -0.65 3.34
N THR A 19 -7.42 -0.68 2.33
CA THR A 19 -7.77 -1.15 0.98
C THR A 19 -6.99 -2.39 0.56
N ASP A 20 -5.90 -2.74 1.24
CA ASP A 20 -4.95 -3.76 0.81
C ASP A 20 -5.58 -5.15 0.61
N GLU A 21 -6.40 -5.60 1.56
CA GLU A 21 -7.05 -6.91 1.48
C GLU A 21 -8.09 -6.99 0.36
N ASP A 22 -8.84 -5.92 0.13
CA ASP A 22 -9.83 -5.88 -0.93
C ASP A 22 -9.17 -5.76 -2.32
N THR A 23 -8.08 -4.99 -2.43
CA THR A 23 -7.25 -4.96 -3.65
C THR A 23 -6.71 -6.35 -3.97
N LYS A 24 -6.15 -7.08 -2.98
CA LYS A 24 -5.66 -8.46 -3.18
C LYS A 24 -6.74 -9.42 -3.65
N LYS A 25 -7.96 -9.33 -3.10
CA LYS A 25 -9.10 -10.15 -3.54
C LYS A 25 -9.50 -9.80 -4.98
N LEU A 26 -9.54 -8.50 -5.31
CA LEU A 26 -9.90 -8.03 -6.65
C LEU A 26 -8.90 -8.50 -7.71
N LEU A 27 -7.60 -8.46 -7.42
CA LEU A 27 -6.54 -8.88 -8.34
C LEU A 27 -6.66 -10.35 -8.79
N ARG A 28 -7.28 -11.21 -7.97
CA ARG A 28 -7.54 -12.61 -8.35
C ARG A 28 -8.42 -12.72 -9.60
N LYS A 29 -9.28 -11.72 -9.88
CA LYS A 29 -10.13 -11.69 -11.08
C LYS A 29 -9.35 -11.38 -12.36
N TYR A 30 -8.18 -10.76 -12.25
CA TYR A 30 -7.38 -10.28 -13.38
C TYR A 30 -6.15 -11.15 -13.68
N LYS A 31 -6.04 -12.34 -13.08
CA LYS A 31 -4.91 -13.26 -13.29
C LYS A 31 -4.63 -13.62 -14.76
N ASN A 32 -5.63 -13.52 -15.63
CA ASN A 32 -5.51 -13.88 -17.06
C ASN A 32 -5.19 -12.67 -17.96
N VAL A 33 -4.93 -11.50 -17.39
CA VAL A 33 -4.53 -10.29 -18.13
C VAL A 33 -3.01 -10.30 -18.31
N ARG A 34 -2.50 -9.92 -19.50
CA ARG A 34 -1.06 -9.80 -19.79
C ARG A 34 -0.47 -8.54 -19.14
N VAL A 35 -0.41 -8.55 -17.81
CA VAL A 35 0.17 -7.49 -16.98
C VAL A 35 0.71 -8.12 -15.70
N ASP A 36 1.96 -7.82 -15.38
CA ASP A 36 2.51 -8.15 -14.07
C ASP A 36 2.04 -7.10 -13.06
N VAL A 37 1.51 -7.53 -11.92
CA VAL A 37 0.97 -6.61 -10.90
C VAL A 37 1.68 -6.81 -9.58
N HIS A 38 2.36 -5.77 -9.12
CA HIS A 38 2.97 -5.73 -7.79
C HIS A 38 2.14 -4.85 -6.88
N THR A 39 1.91 -5.29 -5.64
CA THR A 39 1.20 -4.50 -4.64
C THR A 39 2.05 -4.29 -3.42
N PHE A 40 1.96 -3.11 -2.82
CA PHE A 40 2.55 -2.84 -1.52
C PHE A 40 1.59 -2.05 -0.65
N CYS A 41 1.55 -2.38 0.64
CA CYS A 41 0.77 -1.65 1.62
C CYS A 41 1.62 -0.55 2.24
N GLN A 42 1.16 0.70 2.14
CA GLN A 42 1.86 1.84 2.69
C GLN A 42 1.80 1.86 4.23
N SER A 43 2.75 2.56 4.84
CA SER A 43 2.81 2.69 6.29
C SER A 43 1.58 3.39 6.89
N LYS A 44 1.21 2.97 8.10
CA LYS A 44 0.18 3.59 8.94
C LYS A 44 0.84 4.28 10.13
N TYR A 45 0.35 5.46 10.51
CA TYR A 45 0.85 6.22 11.66
C TYR A 45 -0.27 6.54 12.63
N PRO A 46 -0.01 6.53 13.95
CA PRO A 46 -1.02 6.91 14.92
C PRO A 46 -1.37 8.39 14.75
N ARG A 47 -2.67 8.70 14.80
CA ARG A 47 -3.18 10.07 14.82
C ARG A 47 -2.79 10.74 16.13
N ILE A 48 -2.55 12.04 16.06
CA ILE A 48 -2.22 12.87 17.21
C ILE A 48 -3.48 13.65 17.62
N SER A 49 -3.83 13.63 18.91
CA SER A 49 -4.92 14.46 19.46
C SER A 49 -4.50 15.92 19.45
N LYS A 50 -5.42 16.81 19.07
CA LYS A 50 -5.16 18.26 18.97
C LYS A 50 -4.96 18.89 20.35
N GLU A 51 -5.63 18.35 21.36
CA GLU A 51 -5.66 18.88 22.73
C GLU A 51 -4.43 18.42 23.52
N SER A 52 -4.08 17.14 23.41
CA SER A 52 -2.97 16.56 24.18
C SER A 52 -1.63 16.59 23.46
N LEU A 53 -1.64 16.76 22.13
CA LEU A 53 -0.47 16.60 21.25
C LEU A 53 0.19 15.21 21.37
N MET A 54 -0.55 14.22 21.88
CA MET A 54 -0.09 12.84 22.06
C MET A 54 -0.80 11.88 21.10
N PRO A 55 -0.21 10.70 20.80
CA PRO A 55 -0.89 9.66 20.04
C PRO A 55 -2.23 9.27 20.68
N ILE A 56 -3.28 9.21 19.86
CA ILE A 56 -4.62 8.79 20.29
C ILE A 56 -4.61 7.30 20.65
N VAL A 57 -3.78 6.53 19.94
CA VAL A 57 -3.67 5.09 20.13
C VAL A 57 -2.69 4.78 21.25
N LYS A 58 -3.17 4.09 22.30
CA LYS A 58 -2.35 3.69 23.46
C LYS A 58 -1.77 2.27 23.33
N SER A 59 -2.36 1.43 22.50
CA SER A 59 -1.93 0.04 22.25
C SER A 59 -2.05 -0.33 20.77
N VAL A 60 -1.14 -1.17 20.27
CA VAL A 60 -1.20 -1.71 18.92
C VAL A 60 -2.17 -2.90 18.89
N THR A 61 -3.43 -2.66 19.24
CA THR A 61 -4.51 -3.65 19.13
C THR A 61 -5.24 -3.44 17.81
N GLU A 62 -5.53 -4.52 17.10
CA GLU A 62 -6.04 -4.50 15.71
C GLU A 62 -7.41 -3.81 15.54
N GLY A 63 -8.12 -3.52 16.64
CA GLY A 63 -9.46 -2.92 16.61
C GLY A 63 -9.52 -1.42 16.30
N ASP A 64 -8.44 -0.66 16.53
CA ASP A 64 -8.52 0.82 16.52
C ASP A 64 -7.93 1.44 15.25
N LEU A 65 -8.36 0.95 14.07
CA LEU A 65 -7.92 1.47 12.77
C LEU A 65 -8.25 2.96 12.58
N GLU A 66 -9.32 3.45 13.23
CA GLU A 66 -9.71 4.86 13.23
C GLU A 66 -8.65 5.77 13.86
N GLY A 67 -7.87 5.23 14.80
CA GLY A 67 -6.75 5.92 15.44
C GLY A 67 -5.52 6.04 14.56
N TYR A 68 -5.52 5.48 13.34
CA TYR A 68 -4.41 5.58 12.40
C TYR A 68 -4.76 6.48 11.20
N CYS A 69 -3.75 7.12 10.65
CA CYS A 69 -3.83 7.80 9.37
C CYS A 69 -2.94 7.10 8.34
N ALA A 70 -3.49 6.97 7.14
CA ALA A 70 -2.72 6.76 5.92
C ALA A 70 -2.09 8.10 5.56
N VAL A 71 -0.76 8.20 5.61
CA VAL A 71 -0.07 9.43 5.18
C VAL A 71 -0.04 9.49 3.67
N LEU A 72 -0.51 10.61 3.10
CA LEU A 72 -0.49 10.84 1.66
C LEU A 72 0.91 11.18 1.15
N SER A 73 1.33 10.39 0.17
CA SER A 73 2.29 10.62 -0.93
C SER A 73 3.76 11.01 -0.67
N VAL A 74 4.14 11.72 0.40
CA VAL A 74 5.56 12.17 0.53
C VAL A 74 6.52 11.04 0.94
N ARG A 75 5.99 9.85 1.27
CA ARG A 75 6.78 8.73 1.82
C ARG A 75 6.89 7.51 0.91
N LEU A 76 6.57 7.65 -0.39
CA LEU A 76 6.77 6.61 -1.41
C LEU A 76 8.22 6.07 -1.38
N TYR A 77 9.20 6.95 -1.17
CA TYR A 77 10.62 6.59 -1.06
C TYR A 77 10.94 5.66 0.11
N CYS A 78 10.37 5.89 1.29
CA CYS A 78 10.73 5.12 2.49
C CYS A 78 10.13 3.70 2.48
N VAL A 79 8.97 3.52 1.85
CA VAL A 79 8.35 2.20 1.68
C VAL A 79 9.06 1.43 0.57
N HIS A 80 9.44 2.09 -0.52
CA HIS A 80 10.24 1.48 -1.59
C HIS A 80 11.56 0.91 -1.05
N TYR A 81 12.31 1.68 -0.24
CA TYR A 81 13.56 1.24 0.39
C TYR A 81 13.41 0.07 1.38
N ARG A 82 12.22 -0.10 1.98
CA ARG A 82 11.95 -1.27 2.85
C ARG A 82 11.58 -2.52 2.04
N SER A 83 11.30 -2.36 0.76
CA SER A 83 10.86 -3.40 -0.17
C SER A 83 11.85 -3.61 -1.33
N ASP A 84 13.13 -3.22 -1.17
CA ASP A 84 14.26 -3.27 -2.12
C ASP A 84 14.63 -4.69 -2.63
N PHE A 85 13.65 -5.51 -2.97
CA PHE A 85 13.85 -6.86 -3.53
C PHE A 85 13.00 -7.13 -4.79
N ILE A 86 12.21 -6.18 -5.30
CA ILE A 86 11.29 -6.45 -6.43
C ILE A 86 11.82 -5.97 -7.79
N VAL A 87 12.95 -5.26 -7.87
CA VAL A 87 13.49 -4.76 -9.17
C VAL A 87 14.90 -5.28 -9.48
N THR A 88 15.20 -6.52 -9.09
CA THR A 88 16.44 -7.18 -9.53
C THR A 88 16.14 -8.64 -9.86
N THR A 89 15.77 -8.91 -11.12
CA THR A 89 16.23 -10.02 -11.99
C THR A 89 15.46 -9.91 -13.31
#